data_AF-R9IY37-F1
#
_entry.id   AF-R9IY37-F1
#
_cell.length_a   1.000
_cell.length_b   1.000
_cell.length_c   1.000
_cell.angle_alpha   90.00
_cell.angle_beta   90.00
_cell.angle_gamma   90.00
#
_symmetry.space_group_name_H-M   'P 1'
#
loop_
_entity.id
_entity.type
_entity.pdbx_description
1 polymer ?
#
loop_
_entity_poly.entity_id
_entity_poly.type
_entity_poly.pdbx_seq_one_letter_code
_entity_poly.pdbx_strand_id
1 'polypeptide(L)'
;MSNAIDLQLIADYEGTMLWPMIALSNIAQGSAVLGMIVLQRKNAQAQEVNVPSCISCYLGVTEPAIFGVNLKHVFPFVCGMVGSACASVVCVAMGIVANAIGVGGLPGILSIHPTFMGSFAICMVIAIAVPFALTILVGKKKLQGDACYDAQMASGEEIVCEKESQLEHREKELKAFLTGKVIALKEVNDGVFSEGIMGEGLAMIPQNDTLYAPVDATVSVLMQDSKHACGLTLSNGIEILLHVGIDTVDMNGDGFEYLASEGQRVKAGTPLIQFDRNKIKAAGHSDTTVCIITEPASAENFRFVTGIEGKAKETVVAVFE
;
A
#
# COMPACT_ATOMS: atom_id res chain seq x y z
N MET A 1 -6.48 -6.39 23.42
CA MET A 1 -7.77 -6.65 24.09
C MET A 1 -8.07 -8.13 24.29
N SER A 2 -7.57 -9.05 23.46
CA SER A 2 -7.77 -10.51 23.64
C SER A 2 -7.27 -11.04 24.98
N ASN A 3 -6.13 -10.54 25.48
CA ASN A 3 -5.52 -11.03 26.73
C ASN A 3 -6.47 -10.98 27.94
N ALA A 4 -7.37 -10.00 28.02
CA ALA A 4 -8.34 -9.93 29.11
C ALA A 4 -9.38 -11.06 29.02
N ILE A 5 -9.81 -11.39 27.80
CA ILE A 5 -10.73 -12.50 27.52
C ILE A 5 -10.03 -13.84 27.78
N ASP A 6 -8.77 -13.98 27.33
CA ASP A 6 -7.95 -15.16 27.60
C ASP A 6 -7.79 -15.43 29.11
N LEU A 7 -7.47 -14.40 29.90
CA LEU A 7 -7.34 -14.52 31.35
C LEU A 7 -8.67 -14.94 32.01
N GLN A 8 -9.79 -14.39 31.53
CA GLN A 8 -11.10 -14.77 32.04
C GLN A 8 -11.44 -16.23 31.69
N LEU A 9 -11.17 -16.67 30.46
CA LEU A 9 -11.37 -18.06 30.05
C LEU A 9 -10.51 -19.03 30.86
N ILE A 10 -9.25 -18.67 31.13
CA ILE A 10 -8.37 -19.46 32.00
C ILE A 10 -8.92 -19.53 33.43
N ALA A 11 -9.44 -18.43 33.97
CA ALA A 11 -9.99 -18.40 35.32
C ALA A 11 -11.30 -19.20 35.45
N ASP A 12 -12.18 -19.13 34.45
CA ASP A 12 -13.52 -19.73 34.49
C ASP A 12 -13.55 -21.19 34.00
N TYR A 13 -12.66 -21.56 33.07
CA TYR A 13 -12.68 -22.86 32.36
C TYR A 13 -11.35 -23.62 32.42
N GLU A 14 -10.41 -23.19 33.26
CA GLU A 14 -9.06 -23.78 33.43
C GLU A 14 -8.23 -23.84 32.14
N GLY A 15 -8.59 -23.06 31.12
CA GLY A 15 -7.85 -22.94 29.88
C GLY A 15 -8.49 -22.01 28.85
N THR A 16 -7.72 -21.63 27.84
CA THR A 16 -8.20 -20.78 26.73
C THR A 16 -7.95 -21.43 25.36
N MET A 17 -8.95 -21.34 24.48
CA MET A 17 -8.82 -21.71 23.07
C MET A 17 -8.38 -20.55 22.17
N LEU A 18 -8.41 -19.30 22.65
CA LEU A 18 -8.04 -18.14 21.85
C LEU A 18 -6.52 -18.05 21.66
N TRP A 19 -5.74 -18.28 22.71
CA TRP A 19 -4.28 -18.24 22.66
C TRP A 19 -3.67 -19.20 21.61
N PRO A 20 -4.05 -20.49 21.53
CA PRO A 20 -3.60 -21.39 20.46
C PRO A 20 -3.85 -20.82 19.05
N MET A 21 -5.01 -20.19 18.81
CA MET A 21 -5.33 -19.60 17.50
C MET A 21 -4.44 -18.39 17.19
N ILE A 22 -4.17 -17.54 18.17
CA ILE A 22 -3.25 -16.40 18.02
C ILE A 22 -1.84 -16.89 17.66
N ALA A 23 -1.35 -17.91 18.37
CA ALA A 23 -0.04 -18.50 18.08
C ALA A 23 0.03 -19.07 16.65
N LEU A 24 -1.00 -19.80 16.20
CA LEU A 24 -1.08 -20.33 14.83
C LEU A 24 -1.15 -19.22 13.77
N SER A 25 -1.84 -18.11 14.06
CA SER A 25 -1.87 -16.95 13.18
C SER A 25 -0.48 -16.33 12.97
N ASN A 26 0.29 -16.16 14.04
CA ASN A 26 1.66 -15.63 13.94
C ASN A 26 2.55 -16.55 13.12
N ILE A 27 2.47 -17.87 13.36
CA ILE A 27 3.20 -18.87 12.58
C ILE A 27 2.82 -18.75 11.10
N ALA A 28 1.53 -18.68 10.78
CA ALA A 28 1.07 -18.59 9.40
C ALA A 28 1.55 -17.32 8.67
N GLN A 29 1.57 -16.18 9.34
CA GLN A 29 2.11 -14.93 8.78
C GLN A 29 3.62 -15.03 8.55
N GLY A 30 4.37 -15.62 9.49
CA GLY A 30 5.81 -15.89 9.31
C GLY A 30 6.08 -16.87 8.17
N SER A 31 5.24 -17.88 7.99
CA SER A 31 5.35 -18.87 6.91
C SER A 31 5.01 -18.32 5.53
N ALA A 32 4.14 -17.31 5.45
CA ALA A 32 3.96 -16.54 4.22
C ALA A 32 5.25 -15.77 3.85
N VAL A 33 5.90 -15.12 4.83
CA VAL A 33 7.22 -14.50 4.61
C VAL A 33 8.27 -15.52 4.21
N LEU A 34 8.26 -16.72 4.78
CA LEU A 34 9.13 -17.81 4.36
C LEU A 34 8.92 -18.19 2.88
N GLY A 35 7.68 -18.14 2.40
CA GLY A 35 7.37 -18.29 0.97
C GLY A 35 7.98 -17.17 0.13
N MET A 36 7.90 -15.93 0.61
CA MET A 36 8.53 -14.76 -0.04
C MET A 36 10.06 -14.83 -0.07
N ILE A 37 10.70 -15.34 0.98
CA ILE A 37 12.15 -15.62 1.03
C ILE A 37 12.54 -16.54 -0.14
N VAL A 38 11.77 -17.61 -0.36
CA VAL A 38 12.03 -18.57 -1.46
C VAL A 38 11.81 -17.93 -2.83
N LEU A 39 10.74 -17.15 -2.99
CA LEU A 39 10.42 -16.49 -4.26
C LEU A 39 11.44 -15.40 -4.63
N GLN A 40 11.87 -14.61 -3.66
CA GLN A 40 12.81 -13.48 -3.83
C GLN A 40 14.24 -13.86 -3.46
N ARG A 41 14.60 -15.14 -3.49
CA ARG A 41 15.93 -15.64 -3.07
C ARG A 41 17.10 -15.00 -3.83
N LYS A 42 16.84 -14.47 -5.02
CA LYS A 42 17.84 -13.81 -5.88
C LYS A 42 18.01 -12.31 -5.61
N ASN A 43 17.12 -11.68 -4.82
CA ASN A 43 17.16 -10.25 -4.53
C ASN A 43 17.76 -10.00 -3.13
N ALA A 44 18.98 -9.48 -3.07
CA ALA A 44 19.70 -9.26 -1.82
C ALA A 44 18.98 -8.27 -0.88
N GLN A 45 18.48 -7.13 -1.40
CA GLN A 45 17.76 -6.13 -0.61
C GLN A 45 16.47 -6.70 -0.01
N ALA A 46 15.76 -7.54 -0.76
CA ALA A 46 14.57 -8.23 -0.24
C ALA A 46 14.93 -9.22 0.88
N GLN A 47 16.07 -9.90 0.80
CA GLN A 47 16.50 -10.84 1.84
C GLN A 47 16.90 -10.14 3.15
N GLU A 48 17.46 -8.93 3.07
CA GLU A 48 17.81 -8.10 4.24
C GLU A 48 16.58 -7.78 5.10
N VAL A 49 15.38 -7.69 4.50
CA VAL A 49 14.12 -7.47 5.22
C VAL A 49 13.39 -8.78 5.51
N ASN A 50 13.29 -9.68 4.53
CA ASN A 50 12.46 -10.88 4.63
C ASN A 50 12.97 -11.86 5.70
N VAL A 51 14.28 -12.09 5.78
CA VAL A 51 14.85 -13.08 6.71
C VAL A 51 14.69 -12.64 8.16
N PRO A 52 15.08 -11.42 8.56
CA PRO A 52 14.87 -10.95 9.93
C PRO A 52 13.39 -10.88 10.30
N SER A 53 12.53 -10.45 9.38
CA SER A 53 11.08 -10.37 9.61
C SER A 53 10.44 -11.74 9.82
N CYS A 54 10.85 -12.76 9.05
CA CYS A 54 10.39 -14.13 9.24
C CYS A 54 10.76 -14.69 10.61
N ILE A 55 12.02 -14.48 11.04
CA ILE A 55 12.50 -14.94 12.34
C ILE A 55 11.74 -14.23 13.47
N SER A 56 11.61 -12.91 13.36
CA SER A 56 10.86 -12.06 14.31
C SER A 56 9.43 -12.57 14.50
N CYS A 57 8.73 -12.87 13.39
CA CYS A 57 7.36 -13.35 13.40
C CYS A 57 7.22 -14.75 14.04
N TYR A 58 8.16 -15.65 13.77
CA TYR A 58 8.19 -16.96 14.45
C TYR A 58 8.52 -16.88 15.94
N LEU A 59 9.11 -15.77 16.41
CA LEU A 59 9.31 -15.50 17.83
C LEU A 59 8.18 -14.69 18.46
N GLY A 60 7.12 -14.41 17.69
CA GLY A 60 5.89 -13.77 18.18
C GLY A 60 5.81 -12.26 17.93
N VAL A 61 6.80 -11.64 17.28
CA VAL A 61 6.79 -10.23 16.89
C VAL A 61 6.41 -10.12 15.42
N THR A 62 5.17 -9.70 15.15
CA THR A 62 4.55 -9.86 13.83
C THR A 62 4.67 -8.62 12.94
N GLU A 63 4.95 -7.47 13.54
CA GLU A 63 4.95 -6.16 12.90
C GLU A 63 5.92 -6.09 11.70
N PRO A 64 7.18 -6.56 11.80
CA PRO A 64 8.10 -6.54 10.66
C PRO A 64 7.63 -7.43 9.51
N ALA A 65 7.01 -8.58 9.81
CA ALA A 65 6.53 -9.50 8.79
C ALA A 65 5.25 -8.99 8.10
N ILE A 66 4.29 -8.47 8.87
CA ILE A 66 3.01 -7.99 8.34
C ILE A 66 3.24 -6.73 7.51
N PHE A 67 3.88 -5.71 8.08
CA PHE A 67 4.05 -4.41 7.42
C PHE A 67 5.25 -4.39 6.47
N GLY A 68 6.36 -5.04 6.84
CA GLY A 68 7.57 -5.02 6.03
C GLY A 68 7.53 -5.94 4.79
N VAL A 69 6.70 -6.98 4.81
CA VAL A 69 6.67 -7.99 3.72
C VAL A 69 5.26 -8.30 3.22
N ASN A 70 4.37 -8.77 4.11
CA ASN A 70 3.12 -9.39 3.69
C ASN A 70 2.12 -8.38 3.09
N LEU A 71 1.98 -7.20 3.68
CA LEU A 71 1.09 -6.15 3.16
C LEU A 71 1.69 -5.43 1.95
N LYS A 72 3.01 -5.35 1.82
CA LYS A 72 3.67 -4.77 0.65
C LYS A 72 3.24 -5.42 -0.67
N HIS A 73 2.98 -6.73 -0.64
CA HIS A 73 2.52 -7.47 -1.83
C HIS A 73 1.07 -7.96 -1.73
N VAL A 74 0.40 -7.76 -0.58
CA VAL A 74 -0.97 -8.15 -0.21
C VAL A 74 -1.28 -9.65 -0.29
N PHE A 75 -0.87 -10.34 -1.36
CA PHE A 75 -1.12 -11.76 -1.54
C PHE A 75 -0.46 -12.65 -0.48
N PRO A 76 0.76 -12.38 0.05
CA PRO A 76 1.33 -13.21 1.12
C PRO A 76 0.51 -13.06 2.41
N PHE A 77 0.02 -11.86 2.70
CA PHE A 77 -0.87 -11.60 3.84
C PHE A 77 -2.15 -12.45 3.76
N VAL A 78 -2.80 -12.47 2.59
CA VAL A 78 -4.00 -13.29 2.34
C VAL A 78 -3.69 -14.78 2.44
N CYS A 79 -2.55 -15.24 1.91
CA CYS A 79 -2.12 -16.63 2.04
C CYS A 79 -1.93 -17.02 3.52
N GLY A 80 -1.33 -16.13 4.33
CA GLY A 80 -1.21 -16.26 5.78
C GLY A 80 -2.56 -16.39 6.48
N MET A 81 -3.54 -15.55 6.13
CA MET A 81 -4.90 -15.61 6.68
C MET A 81 -5.62 -16.93 6.35
N VAL A 82 -5.49 -17.42 5.11
CA VAL A 82 -6.08 -18.71 4.72
C VAL A 82 -5.42 -19.85 5.48
N GLY A 83 -4.09 -19.81 5.60
CA GLY A 83 -3.32 -20.78 6.39
C GLY A 83 -3.72 -20.81 7.86
N SER A 84 -3.86 -19.64 8.50
CA SER A 84 -4.27 -19.54 9.90
C SER A 84 -5.71 -19.99 10.11
N ALA A 85 -6.62 -19.70 9.18
CA ALA A 85 -7.99 -20.20 9.22
C ALA A 85 -8.04 -21.73 9.17
N CYS A 86 -7.32 -22.35 8.23
CA CYS A 86 -7.25 -23.82 8.14
C CYS A 86 -6.67 -24.45 9.42
N ALA A 87 -5.57 -23.91 9.94
CA ALA A 87 -4.96 -24.41 11.17
C ALA A 87 -5.87 -24.22 12.39
N SER A 88 -6.57 -23.09 12.48
CA SER A 88 -7.47 -22.77 13.60
C SER A 88 -8.71 -23.66 13.61
N VAL A 89 -9.27 -24.01 12.45
CA VAL A 89 -10.40 -24.96 12.35
C VAL A 89 -10.00 -26.33 12.92
N VAL A 90 -8.81 -26.83 12.56
CA VAL A 90 -8.30 -28.11 13.10
C VAL A 90 -8.01 -27.99 14.60
N CYS A 91 -7.43 -26.86 15.02
CA CYS A 91 -7.12 -26.59 16.42
C CYS A 91 -8.37 -26.63 17.32
N VAL A 92 -9.44 -25.97 16.89
CA VAL A 92 -10.73 -25.95 17.60
C VAL A 92 -11.42 -27.32 17.54
N ALA A 93 -11.40 -27.99 16.39
CA ALA A 93 -11.99 -29.33 16.24
C ALA A 93 -11.31 -30.38 17.16
N MET A 94 -10.01 -30.21 17.45
CA MET A 94 -9.25 -31.05 18.37
C MET A 94 -9.38 -30.64 19.84
N GLY A 95 -10.10 -29.56 20.15
CA GLY A 95 -10.32 -29.07 21.52
C GLY A 95 -9.04 -28.59 22.21
N ILE A 96 -8.09 -28.05 21.44
CA ILE A 96 -6.78 -27.65 21.98
C ILE A 96 -6.93 -26.40 22.84
N VAL A 97 -6.48 -26.50 24.09
CA VAL A 97 -6.50 -25.42 25.08
C VAL A 97 -5.09 -25.09 25.58
N ALA A 98 -4.87 -23.81 25.91
CA ALA A 98 -3.67 -23.31 26.55
C ALA A 98 -3.89 -23.05 28.04
N ASN A 99 -2.85 -23.29 28.84
CA ASN A 99 -2.87 -23.10 30.30
C ASN A 99 -2.57 -21.65 30.69
N ALA A 100 -1.94 -20.91 29.79
CA ALA A 100 -1.49 -19.54 30.04
C ALA A 100 -1.35 -18.79 28.72
N ILE A 101 -1.35 -17.47 28.83
CA ILE A 101 -0.87 -16.58 27.77
C ILE A 101 0.67 -16.59 27.82
N GLY A 102 1.33 -16.97 26.73
CA GLY A 102 2.79 -17.04 26.69
C GLY A 102 3.42 -16.26 25.54
N VAL A 103 4.51 -16.78 24.99
CA VAL A 103 5.19 -16.19 23.83
C VAL A 103 4.51 -16.68 22.55
N GLY A 104 4.17 -15.76 21.65
CA GLY A 104 3.56 -16.11 20.37
C GLY A 104 4.54 -16.81 19.41
N GLY A 105 4.04 -17.32 18.28
CA GLY A 105 4.88 -17.98 17.27
C GLY A 105 5.24 -19.43 17.65
N LEU A 106 6.41 -19.90 17.20
CA LEU A 106 6.87 -21.28 17.43
C LEU A 106 7.02 -21.65 18.92
N PRO A 107 7.50 -20.77 19.81
CA PRO A 107 7.53 -21.04 21.25
C PRO A 107 6.15 -21.20 21.89
N GLY A 108 5.07 -20.80 21.21
CA GLY A 108 3.70 -20.85 21.73
C GLY A 108 3.21 -22.25 22.12
N ILE A 109 3.84 -23.30 21.59
CA ILE A 109 3.57 -24.69 22.01
C ILE A 109 3.83 -24.92 23.50
N LEU A 110 4.72 -24.14 24.12
CA LEU A 110 5.06 -24.24 25.55
C LEU A 110 3.93 -23.75 26.47
N SER A 111 2.96 -23.02 25.92
CA SER A 111 1.79 -22.52 26.64
C SER A 111 0.58 -23.45 26.55
N ILE A 112 0.65 -24.48 25.69
CA ILE A 112 -0.41 -25.45 25.46
C ILE A 112 -0.43 -26.48 26.58
N HIS A 113 -1.63 -26.95 26.95
CA HIS A 113 -1.74 -28.03 27.93
C HIS A 113 -0.94 -29.27 27.44
N PRO A 114 -0.10 -29.91 28.28
CA PRO A 114 0.83 -30.96 27.83
C PRO A 114 0.20 -32.13 27.06
N THR A 115 -1.05 -32.45 27.38
CA THR A 115 -1.86 -33.48 26.69
C THR A 115 -2.14 -33.15 25.22
N PHE A 116 -2.26 -31.86 24.87
CA PHE A 116 -2.62 -31.40 23.53
C PHE A 116 -1.42 -30.92 22.70
N MET A 117 -0.21 -30.88 23.27
CA MET A 117 1.00 -30.41 22.57
C MET A 117 1.25 -31.16 21.25
N GLY A 118 1.00 -32.48 21.21
CA GLY A 118 1.14 -33.28 19.98
C GLY A 118 0.14 -32.85 18.89
N SER A 119 -1.13 -32.67 19.25
CA SER A 119 -2.16 -32.18 18.33
C SER A 119 -1.89 -30.74 17.87
N PHE A 120 -1.36 -29.90 18.76
CA PHE A 120 -0.98 -28.53 18.42
C PHE A 120 0.21 -28.50 17.46
N ALA A 121 1.20 -29.38 17.63
CA ALA A 121 2.30 -29.52 16.68
C ALA A 121 1.81 -29.86 15.26
N ILE A 122 0.76 -30.69 15.12
CA ILE A 122 0.11 -30.94 13.82
C ILE A 122 -0.50 -29.65 13.26
N CYS A 123 -1.19 -28.87 14.09
CA CYS A 123 -1.75 -27.58 13.68
C CYS A 123 -0.65 -26.59 13.26
N MET A 124 0.50 -26.57 13.95
CA MET A 124 1.65 -25.76 13.57
C MET A 124 2.20 -26.18 12.20
N VAL A 125 2.29 -27.48 11.91
CA VAL A 125 2.70 -27.98 10.58
C VAL A 125 1.74 -27.48 9.50
N ILE A 126 0.42 -27.49 9.75
CA ILE A 126 -0.58 -26.95 8.82
C ILE A 126 -0.38 -25.44 8.65
N ALA A 127 -0.23 -24.71 9.76
CA ALA A 127 0.01 -23.27 9.77
C ALA A 127 1.32 -22.88 9.08
N ILE A 128 2.29 -23.80 8.95
CA ILE A 128 3.50 -23.58 8.16
C ILE A 128 3.28 -23.96 6.69
N ALA A 129 2.86 -25.19 6.44
CA ALA A 129 2.83 -25.78 5.11
C ALA A 129 1.82 -25.11 4.18
N VAL A 130 0.60 -24.82 4.66
CA VAL A 130 -0.48 -24.24 3.84
C VAL A 130 -0.12 -22.84 3.35
N PRO A 131 0.17 -21.85 4.21
CA PRO A 131 0.49 -20.50 3.75
C PRO A 131 1.82 -20.46 2.99
N PHE A 132 2.81 -21.27 3.33
CA PHE A 132 4.05 -21.38 2.55
C PHE A 132 3.78 -21.88 1.12
N ALA A 133 3.06 -22.99 0.96
CA ALA A 133 2.74 -23.55 -0.35
C ALA A 133 1.87 -22.60 -1.17
N LEU A 134 0.83 -22.01 -0.56
CA LEU A 134 -0.03 -21.02 -1.22
C LEU A 134 0.77 -19.80 -1.67
N THR A 135 1.65 -19.28 -0.82
CA THR A 135 2.48 -18.12 -1.16
C THR A 135 3.40 -18.45 -2.34
N ILE A 136 4.03 -19.63 -2.37
CA ILE A 136 4.85 -20.05 -3.51
C ILE A 136 4.01 -20.21 -4.79
N LEU A 137 2.83 -20.84 -4.71
CA LEU A 137 1.99 -21.09 -5.88
C LEU A 137 1.43 -19.80 -6.48
N VAL A 138 0.89 -18.91 -5.64
CA VAL A 138 0.36 -17.60 -6.05
C VAL A 138 1.51 -16.68 -6.46
N GLY A 139 2.60 -16.68 -5.70
CA GLY A 139 3.77 -15.85 -5.95
C GLY A 139 4.52 -16.25 -7.21
N LYS A 140 4.59 -17.53 -7.59
CA LYS A 140 5.14 -17.92 -8.90
C LYS A 140 4.36 -17.33 -10.06
N LYS A 141 3.02 -17.24 -9.96
CA LYS A 141 2.18 -16.64 -11.01
C LYS A 141 2.25 -15.12 -11.00
N LYS A 142 2.31 -14.48 -9.82
CA LYS A 142 2.35 -13.02 -9.69
C LYS A 142 3.75 -12.42 -9.90
N LEU A 143 4.82 -13.04 -9.39
CA LEU A 143 6.20 -12.55 -9.54
C LEU A 143 6.86 -12.95 -10.88
N GLN A 144 6.38 -13.95 -11.63
CA GLN A 144 6.89 -14.22 -12.98
C GLN A 144 6.48 -13.14 -13.99
N GLY A 145 5.36 -12.44 -13.77
CA GLY A 145 5.03 -11.22 -14.51
C GLY A 145 6.05 -10.10 -14.30
N ASP A 146 6.64 -10.03 -13.09
CA ASP A 146 7.67 -9.04 -12.74
C ASP A 146 9.10 -9.46 -13.10
N ALA A 147 9.40 -10.77 -13.13
CA ALA A 147 10.76 -11.29 -13.36
C ALA A 147 11.25 -11.17 -14.82
N CYS A 148 10.36 -11.17 -15.81
CA CYS A 148 10.73 -10.83 -17.20
C CYS A 148 11.16 -9.35 -17.31
N TYR A 149 10.59 -8.48 -16.49
CA TYR A 149 10.88 -7.06 -16.50
C TYR A 149 12.24 -6.72 -15.89
N ASP A 150 12.65 -7.45 -14.84
CA ASP A 150 13.94 -7.22 -14.16
C ASP A 150 15.12 -7.92 -14.87
N ALA A 151 14.87 -9.01 -15.60
CA ALA A 151 15.91 -9.70 -16.38
C ALA A 151 16.32 -8.96 -17.67
N GLN A 152 15.39 -8.23 -18.31
CA GLN A 152 15.67 -7.45 -19.53
C GLN A 152 16.35 -6.10 -19.26
N MET A 153 16.33 -5.60 -18.02
CA MET A 153 17.09 -4.41 -17.60
C MET A 153 18.59 -4.70 -17.31
N ALA A 154 18.98 -5.98 -17.22
CA ALA A 154 20.36 -6.37 -16.91
C ALA A 154 21.23 -6.73 -18.13
N SER A 155 20.64 -6.96 -19.31
CA SER A 155 21.36 -7.22 -20.55
C SER A 155 20.97 -6.19 -21.61
N GLY A 156 21.69 -5.08 -21.64
CA GLY A 156 21.46 -3.99 -22.60
C GLY A 156 21.80 -4.39 -24.03
N GLU A 157 20.87 -5.07 -24.72
CA GLU A 157 20.85 -5.18 -26.17
C GLU A 157 19.45 -4.81 -26.70
N GLU A 158 19.41 -3.76 -27.52
CA GLU A 158 18.24 -3.35 -28.30
C GLU A 158 17.94 -4.36 -29.40
N ILE A 159 16.69 -4.79 -29.52
CA ILE A 159 16.15 -5.29 -30.78
C ILE A 159 14.81 -4.61 -31.04
N VAL A 160 14.79 -3.80 -32.10
CA VAL A 160 13.60 -3.22 -32.72
C VAL A 160 12.83 -4.32 -33.47
N CYS A 161 11.53 -4.44 -33.22
CA CYS A 161 10.53 -4.85 -34.21
C CYS A 161 9.11 -4.52 -33.72
N GLU A 162 8.41 -3.72 -34.52
CA GLU A 162 7.02 -3.29 -34.32
C GLU A 162 6.03 -4.47 -34.23
N LYS A 163 5.12 -4.40 -33.26
CA LYS A 163 3.66 -4.33 -33.49
C LYS A 163 2.88 -4.04 -32.20
N GLU A 164 1.78 -3.31 -32.40
CA GLU A 164 1.03 -2.52 -31.44
C GLU A 164 0.28 -3.28 -30.32
N SER A 165 0.15 -2.57 -29.17
CA SER A 165 -1.07 -2.39 -28.35
C SER A 165 -1.52 -3.55 -27.43
N GLN A 166 -1.15 -3.54 -26.14
CA GLN A 166 -1.85 -2.79 -25.07
C GLN A 166 -1.11 -2.87 -23.71
N LEU A 167 -1.12 -1.73 -23.02
CA LEU A 167 -0.38 -1.31 -21.82
C LEU A 167 -0.51 -2.22 -20.57
N GLU A 168 0.65 -2.61 -20.02
CA GLU A 168 0.88 -2.61 -18.57
C GLU A 168 1.78 -1.41 -18.23
N HIS A 169 1.19 -0.33 -17.71
CA HIS A 169 1.95 0.79 -17.20
C HIS A 169 2.49 0.39 -15.82
N ARG A 170 3.79 0.06 -15.74
CA ARG A 170 4.49 0.13 -14.45
C ARG A 170 4.40 1.57 -13.97
N GLU A 171 3.70 1.79 -12.85
CA GLU A 171 3.50 3.06 -12.14
C GLU A 171 4.85 3.65 -11.67
N LYS A 172 5.69 4.12 -12.60
CA LYS A 172 6.97 4.77 -12.31
C LYS A 172 6.98 6.27 -12.59
N GLU A 173 5.90 6.81 -13.16
CA GLU A 173 5.85 8.20 -13.59
C GLU A 173 4.51 8.84 -13.23
N LEU A 174 4.58 10.06 -12.71
CA LEU A 174 3.45 10.97 -12.60
C LEU A 174 3.43 11.87 -13.83
N LYS A 175 2.35 11.80 -14.60
CA LYS A 175 2.08 12.71 -15.71
C LYS A 175 1.54 14.04 -15.18
N ALA A 176 1.71 15.09 -15.97
CA ALA A 176 1.20 16.42 -15.66
C ALA A 176 -0.33 16.36 -15.52
N PHE A 177 -0.83 16.78 -14.36
CA PHE A 177 -2.25 16.83 -14.04
C PHE A 177 -2.93 18.06 -14.67
N LEU A 178 -2.15 19.03 -15.13
CA LEU A 178 -2.59 20.24 -15.82
C LEU A 178 -1.65 20.56 -16.98
N THR A 179 -2.07 21.46 -17.87
CA THR A 179 -1.18 22.11 -18.83
C THR A 179 -0.74 23.44 -18.23
N GLY A 180 0.56 23.73 -18.24
CA GLY A 180 1.14 24.98 -17.73
C GLY A 180 2.47 24.76 -17.01
N LYS A 181 2.92 25.78 -16.29
CA LYS A 181 4.26 25.80 -15.68
C LYS A 181 4.31 24.93 -14.43
N VAL A 182 5.24 23.99 -14.38
CA VAL A 182 5.55 23.17 -13.20
C VAL A 182 6.52 23.92 -12.30
N ILE A 183 6.17 24.12 -11.04
CA ILE A 183 6.95 24.86 -10.04
C ILE A 183 7.17 23.98 -8.81
N ALA A 184 8.23 24.27 -8.04
CA ALA A 184 8.45 23.59 -6.77
C ALA A 184 7.38 24.01 -5.75
N LEU A 185 7.06 23.12 -4.80
CA LEU A 185 6.08 23.40 -3.75
C LEU A 185 6.46 24.64 -2.91
N LYS A 186 7.78 24.88 -2.75
CA LYS A 186 8.32 26.07 -2.08
C LYS A 186 8.00 27.39 -2.80
N GLU A 187 7.74 27.37 -4.11
CA GLU A 187 7.41 28.56 -4.90
C GLU A 187 5.94 28.97 -4.78
N VAL A 188 5.09 28.15 -4.14
CA VAL A 188 3.66 28.42 -3.96
C VAL A 188 3.40 29.55 -2.95
N ASN A 189 4.30 29.75 -1.98
CA ASN A 189 4.25 30.82 -0.96
C ASN A 189 2.95 30.88 -0.13
N ASP A 190 2.42 29.72 0.26
CA ASP A 190 1.15 29.59 1.00
C ASP A 190 1.34 29.23 2.51
N GLY A 191 2.58 29.08 2.97
CA GLY A 191 2.87 28.63 4.33
C GLY A 191 2.62 27.12 4.48
N VAL A 192 1.36 26.67 4.43
CA VAL A 192 0.97 25.26 4.69
C VAL A 192 1.59 24.30 3.69
N PHE A 193 1.40 24.55 2.40
CA PHE A 193 1.95 23.69 1.35
C PHE A 193 3.45 23.92 1.14
N SER A 194 3.91 25.18 1.16
CA SER A 194 5.33 25.49 0.93
C SER A 194 6.28 25.00 2.01
N GLU A 195 5.78 24.79 3.24
CA GLU A 195 6.54 24.22 4.35
C GLU A 195 6.56 22.68 4.34
N GLY A 196 5.75 22.03 3.49
CA GLY A 196 5.74 20.57 3.35
C GLY A 196 5.08 19.82 4.52
N ILE A 197 4.24 20.50 5.32
CA ILE A 197 3.61 19.93 6.52
C ILE A 197 2.73 18.70 6.18
N MET A 198 2.11 18.71 4.99
CA MET A 198 1.25 17.61 4.52
C MET A 198 1.98 16.56 3.67
N GLY A 199 3.29 16.71 3.49
CA GLY A 199 4.13 15.86 2.64
C GLY A 199 4.83 16.64 1.53
N GLU A 200 5.64 15.92 0.75
CA GLU A 200 6.37 16.50 -0.39
C GLU A 200 5.55 16.48 -1.68
N GLY A 201 5.92 17.32 -2.64
CA GLY A 201 5.18 17.45 -3.87
C GLY A 201 5.69 18.52 -4.82
N LEU A 202 4.84 18.84 -5.78
CA LEU A 202 5.05 19.93 -6.73
C LEU A 202 3.75 20.68 -6.97
N ALA A 203 3.83 21.82 -7.63
CA ALA A 203 2.64 22.57 -8.03
C ALA A 203 2.69 22.92 -9.52
N MET A 204 1.52 23.19 -10.09
CA MET A 204 1.39 23.66 -11.47
C MET A 204 0.54 24.92 -11.52
N ILE A 205 1.02 25.92 -12.28
CA ILE A 205 0.24 27.10 -12.64
C ILE A 205 -0.55 26.74 -13.90
N PRO A 206 -1.88 26.58 -13.81
CA PRO A 206 -2.66 26.07 -14.94
C PRO A 206 -2.72 27.05 -16.11
N GLN A 207 -2.88 26.50 -17.31
CA GLN A 207 -3.29 27.16 -18.54
C GLN A 207 -4.65 26.61 -19.02
N ASN A 208 -5.01 25.39 -18.62
CA ASN A 208 -6.30 24.76 -18.87
C ASN A 208 -7.18 24.74 -17.61
N ASP A 209 -8.43 24.32 -17.77
CA ASP A 209 -9.53 24.38 -16.79
C ASP A 209 -9.95 23.01 -16.25
N THR A 210 -9.20 21.95 -16.58
CA THR A 210 -9.55 20.57 -16.24
C THR A 210 -8.35 19.88 -15.61
N LEU A 211 -8.52 19.44 -14.37
CA LEU A 211 -7.58 18.61 -13.64
C LEU A 211 -7.70 17.15 -14.09
N TYR A 212 -6.57 16.52 -14.39
CA TYR A 212 -6.49 15.13 -14.82
C TYR A 212 -5.72 14.28 -13.80
N ALA A 213 -6.06 13.00 -13.75
CA ALA A 213 -5.32 12.03 -12.95
C ALA A 213 -3.86 11.91 -13.46
N PRO A 214 -2.85 12.11 -12.61
CA PRO A 214 -1.45 12.05 -13.02
C PRO A 214 -0.96 10.61 -13.21
N VAL A 215 -1.66 9.63 -12.62
CA VAL A 215 -1.32 8.20 -12.64
C VAL A 215 -2.59 7.37 -12.52
N ASP A 216 -2.50 6.07 -12.83
CA ASP A 216 -3.55 5.10 -12.53
C ASP A 216 -3.75 5.00 -11.01
N ALA A 217 -4.98 5.22 -10.54
CA ALA A 217 -5.29 5.28 -9.11
C ALA A 217 -6.77 4.99 -8.83
N THR A 218 -7.12 4.90 -7.54
CA THR A 218 -8.51 4.89 -7.07
C THR A 218 -8.79 6.22 -6.38
N VAL A 219 -9.92 6.86 -6.70
CA VAL A 219 -10.36 8.08 -6.02
C VAL A 219 -10.75 7.72 -4.59
N SER A 220 -9.99 8.19 -3.61
CA SER A 220 -10.15 7.81 -2.20
C SER A 220 -10.97 8.83 -1.42
N VAL A 221 -10.81 10.13 -1.71
CA VAL A 221 -11.48 11.21 -1.00
C VAL A 221 -11.88 12.32 -1.98
N LEU A 222 -13.12 12.79 -1.87
CA LEU A 222 -13.60 14.01 -2.52
C LEU A 222 -14.18 14.95 -1.46
N MET A 223 -13.82 16.23 -1.51
CA MET A 223 -14.38 17.24 -0.61
C MET A 223 -15.75 17.68 -1.12
N GLN A 224 -16.83 17.07 -0.62
CA GLN A 224 -18.18 17.25 -1.15
C GLN A 224 -18.69 18.71 -1.09
N ASP A 225 -18.32 19.45 -0.04
CA ASP A 225 -18.81 20.82 0.18
C ASP A 225 -18.11 21.84 -0.73
N SER A 226 -16.80 21.72 -0.91
CA SER A 226 -15.96 22.73 -1.55
C SER A 226 -15.43 22.33 -2.92
N LYS A 227 -15.47 21.04 -3.27
CA LYS A 227 -15.21 20.43 -4.58
C LYS A 227 -13.87 20.72 -5.27
N HIS A 228 -12.91 21.30 -4.55
CA HIS A 228 -11.65 21.79 -5.12
C HIS A 228 -10.48 20.80 -4.94
N ALA A 229 -10.64 19.72 -4.17
CA ALA A 229 -9.57 18.76 -3.89
C ALA A 229 -9.98 17.31 -4.18
N CYS A 230 -9.04 16.49 -4.63
CA CYS A 230 -9.23 15.08 -4.93
C CYS A 230 -8.07 14.26 -4.36
N GLY A 231 -8.38 13.34 -3.45
CA GLY A 231 -7.46 12.31 -2.97
C GLY A 231 -7.46 11.09 -3.89
N LEU A 232 -6.28 10.59 -4.20
CA LEU A 232 -6.06 9.40 -5.02
C LEU A 232 -5.18 8.42 -4.23
N THR A 233 -5.52 7.13 -4.28
CA THR A 233 -4.67 6.06 -3.74
C THR A 233 -4.20 5.17 -4.89
N LEU A 234 -2.88 5.06 -5.03
CA LEU A 234 -2.22 4.21 -6.02
C LEU A 234 -2.34 2.74 -5.62
N SER A 235 -2.06 1.83 -6.57
CA SER A 235 -2.12 0.39 -6.30
C SER A 235 -1.06 -0.07 -5.30
N ASN A 236 0.04 0.67 -5.16
CA ASN A 236 1.11 0.47 -4.19
C ASN A 236 0.82 1.07 -2.79
N GLY A 237 -0.35 1.67 -2.58
CA GLY A 237 -0.76 2.26 -1.30
C GLY A 237 -0.28 3.70 -1.06
N ILE A 238 0.42 4.31 -2.02
CA ILE A 238 0.79 5.73 -1.94
C ILE A 238 -0.47 6.57 -2.14
N GLU A 239 -0.62 7.58 -1.30
CA GLU A 239 -1.71 8.54 -1.37
C GLU A 239 -1.22 9.87 -1.97
N ILE A 240 -2.00 10.39 -2.91
CA ILE A 240 -1.76 11.66 -3.59
C ILE A 240 -2.95 12.56 -3.37
N LEU A 241 -2.70 13.77 -2.89
CA LEU A 241 -3.69 14.83 -2.79
C LEU A 241 -3.46 15.84 -3.92
N LEU A 242 -4.49 16.03 -4.75
CA LEU A 242 -4.55 17.10 -5.74
C LEU A 242 -5.47 18.19 -5.21
N HIS A 243 -4.99 19.43 -5.08
CA HIS A 243 -5.76 20.54 -4.53
C HIS A 243 -5.69 21.74 -5.49
N VAL A 244 -6.86 22.13 -6.01
CA VAL A 244 -7.00 23.16 -7.05
C VAL A 244 -7.11 24.53 -6.40
N GLY A 245 -6.10 25.37 -6.65
CA GLY A 245 -6.01 26.70 -6.10
C GLY A 245 -5.60 26.73 -4.63
N ILE A 246 -5.45 27.94 -4.10
CA ILE A 246 -5.04 28.22 -2.73
C ILE A 246 -6.17 28.96 -2.02
N ASP A 247 -6.55 28.52 -0.81
CA ASP A 247 -7.71 29.00 -0.04
C ASP A 247 -9.07 28.89 -0.77
N THR A 248 -9.16 28.07 -1.83
CA THR A 248 -10.38 27.89 -2.64
C THR A 248 -11.51 27.16 -1.92
N VAL A 249 -11.26 26.64 -0.71
CA VAL A 249 -12.31 26.16 0.19
C VAL A 249 -13.37 27.24 0.48
N ASP A 250 -12.96 28.51 0.55
CA ASP A 250 -13.84 29.65 0.82
C ASP A 250 -14.87 29.90 -0.29
N MET A 251 -14.63 29.35 -1.49
CA MET A 251 -15.55 29.44 -2.61
C MET A 251 -16.76 28.49 -2.48
N ASN A 252 -16.78 27.60 -1.47
CA ASN A 252 -17.91 26.70 -1.17
C ASN A 252 -18.43 25.94 -2.41
N GLY A 253 -17.50 25.49 -3.28
CA GLY A 253 -17.81 24.75 -4.50
C GLY A 253 -18.21 25.60 -5.72
N ASP A 254 -18.30 26.93 -5.60
CA ASP A 254 -18.57 27.79 -6.76
C ASP A 254 -17.38 27.79 -7.72
N GLY A 255 -17.62 27.35 -8.96
CA GLY A 255 -16.59 27.24 -9.99
C GLY A 255 -15.86 25.90 -9.99
N PHE A 256 -16.34 24.88 -9.28
CA PHE A 256 -15.76 23.53 -9.29
C PHE A 256 -16.82 22.45 -9.58
N GLU A 257 -16.49 21.51 -10.46
CA GLU A 257 -17.32 20.37 -10.82
C GLU A 257 -16.49 19.09 -10.83
N TYR A 258 -16.92 18.09 -10.05
CA TYR A 258 -16.30 16.76 -10.08
C TYR A 258 -16.75 15.97 -11.31
N LEU A 259 -15.79 15.48 -12.06
CA LEU A 259 -15.98 14.57 -13.19
C LEU A 259 -15.75 13.11 -12.80
N ALA A 260 -15.20 12.87 -11.61
CA ALA A 260 -14.98 11.55 -11.03
C ALA A 260 -15.81 11.37 -9.75
N SER A 261 -16.09 10.11 -9.40
CA SER A 261 -16.81 9.72 -8.18
C SER A 261 -15.87 9.06 -7.17
N GLU A 262 -16.19 9.18 -5.88
CA GLU A 262 -15.46 8.49 -4.82
C GLU A 262 -15.53 6.96 -5.03
N GLY A 263 -14.41 6.28 -4.82
CA GLY A 263 -14.24 4.84 -5.10
C GLY A 263 -14.05 4.49 -6.58
N GLN A 264 -14.11 5.46 -7.50
CA GLN A 264 -13.88 5.21 -8.92
C GLN A 264 -12.41 4.90 -9.19
N ARG A 265 -12.16 3.85 -9.99
CA ARG A 265 -10.82 3.58 -10.53
C ARG A 265 -10.59 4.44 -11.78
N VAL A 266 -9.51 5.21 -11.77
CA VAL A 266 -9.13 6.15 -12.84
C VAL A 266 -7.79 5.75 -13.44
N LYS A 267 -7.60 6.07 -14.72
CA LYS A 267 -6.31 5.92 -15.42
C LYS A 267 -5.62 7.27 -15.56
N ALA A 268 -4.31 7.27 -15.77
CA ALA A 268 -3.56 8.48 -16.12
C ALA A 268 -4.26 9.24 -17.27
N GLY A 269 -4.50 10.52 -17.07
CA GLY A 269 -5.21 11.39 -18.01
C GLY A 269 -6.74 11.37 -17.94
N THR A 270 -7.33 10.62 -17.00
CA THR A 270 -8.78 10.67 -16.71
C THR A 270 -9.14 12.04 -16.11
N PRO A 271 -10.20 12.73 -16.58
CA PRO A 271 -10.66 13.98 -15.98
C PRO A 271 -11.15 13.76 -14.54
N LEU A 272 -10.76 14.64 -13.62
CA LEU A 272 -11.12 14.56 -12.19
C LEU A 272 -11.98 15.74 -11.75
N ILE A 273 -11.52 16.96 -12.01
CA ILE A 273 -12.18 18.20 -11.59
C ILE A 273 -12.16 19.18 -12.77
N GLN A 274 -13.30 19.75 -13.12
CA GLN A 274 -13.37 20.93 -13.96
C GLN A 274 -13.49 22.17 -13.06
N PHE A 275 -12.72 23.22 -13.36
CA PHE A 275 -12.69 24.42 -12.53
C PHE A 275 -12.64 25.71 -13.36
N ASP A 276 -13.30 26.76 -12.87
CA ASP A 276 -13.33 28.07 -13.51
C ASP A 276 -12.26 28.99 -12.93
N ARG A 277 -11.17 29.15 -13.70
CA ARG A 277 -10.03 29.99 -13.35
C ARG A 277 -10.38 31.47 -13.19
N ASN A 278 -11.37 31.97 -13.93
CA ASN A 278 -11.78 33.37 -13.82
C ASN A 278 -12.52 33.60 -12.52
N LYS A 279 -13.36 32.64 -12.10
CA LYS A 279 -14.02 32.70 -10.79
C LYS A 279 -13.02 32.64 -9.64
N ILE A 280 -12.03 31.74 -9.70
CA ILE A 280 -10.97 31.64 -8.67
C ILE A 280 -10.24 32.99 -8.52
N LYS A 281 -9.83 33.59 -9.65
CA LYS A 281 -9.17 34.90 -9.64
C LYS A 281 -10.08 36.03 -9.17
N ALA A 282 -11.36 36.01 -9.55
CA ALA A 282 -12.34 37.01 -9.12
C ALA A 282 -12.63 36.93 -7.61
N ALA A 283 -12.51 35.75 -7.01
CA ALA A 283 -12.60 35.54 -5.57
C ALA A 283 -11.33 35.97 -4.82
N GLY A 284 -10.25 36.33 -5.53
CA GLY A 284 -8.99 36.77 -4.93
C GLY A 284 -8.01 35.63 -4.61
N HIS A 285 -8.29 34.42 -5.06
CA HIS A 285 -7.48 33.24 -4.83
C HIS A 285 -6.52 32.94 -5.99
N SER A 286 -5.44 32.22 -5.70
CA SER A 286 -4.53 31.68 -6.71
C SER A 286 -5.14 30.44 -7.35
N ASP A 287 -5.00 30.27 -8.67
CA ASP A 287 -5.37 29.05 -9.39
C ASP A 287 -4.25 28.01 -9.44
N THR A 288 -3.11 28.27 -8.79
CA THR A 288 -2.02 27.31 -8.63
C THR A 288 -2.54 26.04 -7.97
N THR A 289 -2.38 24.91 -8.65
CA THR A 289 -2.84 23.61 -8.17
C THR A 289 -1.65 22.82 -7.63
N VAL A 290 -1.78 22.30 -6.42
CA VAL A 290 -0.73 21.53 -5.76
C VAL A 290 -1.01 20.03 -5.87
N CYS A 291 0.06 19.25 -5.99
CA CYS A 291 0.06 17.80 -5.97
C CYS A 291 1.01 17.34 -4.87
N ILE A 292 0.48 16.68 -3.85
CA ILE A 292 1.19 16.31 -2.63
C ILE A 292 1.12 14.80 -2.47
N ILE A 293 2.24 14.19 -2.10
CA ILE A 293 2.31 12.80 -1.67
C ILE A 293 2.20 12.79 -0.15
N THR A 294 1.12 12.24 0.39
CA THR A 294 0.81 12.34 1.83
C THR A 294 1.62 11.32 2.64
N GLU A 295 2.04 11.75 3.83
CA GLU A 295 2.70 10.87 4.80
C GLU A 295 1.74 9.78 5.31
N PRO A 296 2.23 8.56 5.64
CA PRO A 296 3.63 8.20 5.88
C PRO A 296 4.38 7.61 4.68
N ALA A 297 3.89 7.78 3.44
CA ALA A 297 4.63 7.34 2.26
C ALA A 297 5.94 8.13 2.13
N SER A 298 7.10 7.43 2.09
CA SER A 298 8.39 8.12 1.96
C SER A 298 8.49 8.80 0.59
N ALA A 299 8.45 10.12 0.60
CA ALA A 299 8.71 10.95 -0.57
C ALA A 299 10.13 10.79 -1.13
N GLU A 300 11.04 10.14 -0.39
CA GLU A 300 12.41 9.82 -0.83
C GLU A 300 12.46 8.97 -2.12
N ASN A 301 11.34 8.35 -2.50
CA ASN A 301 11.23 7.60 -3.75
C ASN A 301 10.73 8.45 -4.93
N PHE A 302 10.56 9.77 -4.81
CA PHE A 302 10.12 10.61 -5.93
C PHE A 302 11.13 11.68 -6.30
N ARG A 303 11.54 11.66 -7.57
CA ARG A 303 12.25 12.78 -8.18
C ARG A 303 11.27 13.68 -8.92
N PHE A 304 10.97 14.84 -8.34
CA PHE A 304 10.14 15.87 -8.97
C PHE A 304 10.90 16.64 -10.05
N VAL A 305 10.25 16.89 -11.18
CA VAL A 305 10.78 17.66 -12.30
C VAL A 305 10.08 19.02 -12.32
N THR A 306 10.74 20.05 -11.80
CA THR A 306 10.22 21.42 -11.69
C THR A 306 10.92 22.38 -12.65
N GLY A 307 10.34 23.54 -12.92
CA GLY A 307 10.91 24.57 -13.80
C GLY A 307 10.69 24.32 -15.30
N ILE A 308 9.80 23.40 -15.65
CA ILE A 308 9.43 23.05 -17.03
C ILE A 308 8.00 23.50 -17.36
N GLU A 309 7.68 23.57 -18.66
CA GLU A 309 6.29 23.63 -19.13
C GLU A 309 5.75 22.20 -19.26
N GLY A 310 4.66 21.92 -18.54
CA GLY A 310 3.96 20.65 -18.57
C GLY A 310 2.75 20.70 -19.49
N LYS A 311 2.57 19.68 -20.32
CA LYS A 311 1.32 19.46 -21.07
C LYS A 311 0.55 18.33 -20.40
N ALA A 312 -0.72 18.60 -20.08
CA ALA A 312 -1.57 17.65 -19.37
C ALA A 312 -1.54 16.27 -20.04
N LYS A 313 -1.51 15.20 -19.25
CA LYS A 313 -1.50 13.79 -19.68
C LYS A 313 -0.20 13.32 -20.38
N GLU A 314 0.65 14.24 -20.84
CA GLU A 314 1.81 13.91 -21.67
C GLU A 314 3.12 14.06 -20.90
N THR A 315 3.37 15.25 -20.33
CA THR A 315 4.64 15.56 -19.68
C THR A 315 4.80 14.80 -18.38
N VAL A 316 5.97 14.22 -18.14
CA VAL A 316 6.33 13.59 -16.86
C VAL A 316 6.77 14.68 -15.89
N VAL A 317 6.13 14.74 -14.71
CA VAL A 317 6.38 15.76 -13.69
C VAL A 317 7.01 15.18 -12.42
N ALA A 318 6.91 13.87 -12.21
CA ALA A 318 7.70 13.18 -11.21
C ALA A 318 7.95 11.73 -11.61
N VAL A 319 9.06 11.17 -11.15
CA VAL A 319 9.47 9.79 -11.42
C VAL A 319 9.67 9.09 -10.08
N PHE A 320 9.17 7.87 -9.98
CA PHE A 320 9.40 6.99 -8.85
C PHE A 320 10.79 6.34 -8.99
N GLU A 321 11.69 6.62 -8.06
CA GLU A 321 13.06 6.05 -7.94
C GLU A 321 13.07 4.80 -7.06
#